data_AF-A0A087VBE2-F1
#
_entry.id   AF-A0A087VBE2-F1
#
_cell.length_a   1.000
_cell.length_b   1.000
_cell.length_c   1.000
_cell.angle_alpha   90.00
_cell.angle_beta   90.00
_cell.angle_gamma   90.00
#
_symmetry.space_group_name_H-M   'P 1'
#
loop_
_entity.id
_entity.type
_entity.pdbx_description
1 polymer ?
#
loop_
_entity_poly.entity_id
_entity_poly.type
_entity_poly.pdbx_seq_one_letter_code
_entity_poly.pdbx_strand_id
1 'polypeptide(L)'
;MAHPGRRGYDNREIVLKYIHYKLSQRGYDWAAGEDRAPLPPGLSPPAAAAVAAAAAAAGTSSDHTGLVSLHPEPPGSAAASHAPPAEGLRFVAVVEELFRDGVNWGRIVAFFEFGGVMCVESVNREMSPLVDSIATWMTEYLNRHLHNWIQDNGGW
;
A
#
# COMPACT_ATOMS: atom_id res chain seq x y z
N MET A 1 42.29 2.46 14.27
CA MET A 1 42.04 3.11 12.97
C MET A 1 40.54 3.29 12.83
N ALA A 2 40.05 4.49 12.55
CA ALA A 2 38.62 4.72 12.38
C ALA A 2 38.23 4.43 10.93
N HIS A 3 37.28 3.53 10.71
CA HIS A 3 36.63 3.41 9.41
C HIS A 3 35.63 4.57 9.27
N PRO A 4 35.75 5.43 8.24
CA PRO A 4 34.73 6.42 7.97
C PRO A 4 33.46 5.69 7.58
N GLY A 5 32.41 5.83 8.39
CA GLY A 5 31.13 5.19 8.12
C GLY A 5 30.56 5.68 6.80
N ARG A 6 30.59 4.82 5.76
CA ARG A 6 29.80 5.02 4.55
C ARG A 6 28.32 5.06 4.98
N ARG A 7 27.75 6.24 5.08
CA ARG A 7 26.30 6.43 5.11
C ARG A 7 25.78 6.15 3.69
N GLY A 8 25.70 4.86 3.33
CA GLY A 8 24.92 4.46 2.18
C GLY A 8 23.47 4.81 2.46
N TYR A 9 22.85 5.65 1.62
CA TYR A 9 21.44 5.98 1.78
C TYR A 9 20.60 4.74 1.47
N ASP A 10 19.66 4.42 2.36
CA ASP A 10 18.67 3.38 2.11
C ASP A 10 17.57 3.93 1.19
N ASN A 11 17.30 3.21 0.10
CA ASN A 11 16.21 3.51 -0.83
C ASN A 11 14.86 3.61 -0.11
N ARG A 12 14.62 2.78 0.92
CA ARG A 12 13.39 2.86 1.72
C ARG A 12 13.31 4.18 2.48
N GLU A 13 14.38 4.56 3.17
CA GLU A 13 14.44 5.81 3.92
C GLU A 13 14.21 7.03 3.02
N ILE A 14 14.78 7.05 1.81
CA ILE A 14 14.55 8.12 0.81
C ILE A 14 13.07 8.18 0.42
N VAL A 15 12.45 7.04 0.07
CA VAL A 15 11.03 6.96 -0.32
C VAL A 15 10.11 7.43 0.81
N LEU A 16 10.32 6.96 2.05
CA LEU A 16 9.50 7.35 3.20
C LEU A 16 9.59 8.86 3.47
N LYS A 17 10.81 9.43 3.50
CA LYS A 17 11.01 10.88 3.70
C LYS A 17 10.36 11.71 2.59
N TYR A 18 10.49 11.27 1.33
CA TYR A 18 9.87 11.95 0.21
C TYR A 18 8.33 11.92 0.28
N ILE A 19 7.71 10.76 0.55
CA ILE A 19 6.25 10.65 0.62
C ILE A 19 5.70 11.47 1.81
N HIS A 20 6.35 11.40 2.97
CA HIS A 20 6.00 12.23 4.14
C HIS A 20 6.08 13.74 3.81
N TYR A 21 7.14 14.18 3.13
CA TYR A 21 7.27 15.56 2.66
C TYR A 21 6.15 15.94 1.66
N LYS A 22 5.88 15.08 0.69
CA LYS A 22 4.87 15.32 -0.36
C LYS A 22 3.45 15.42 0.20
N LEU A 23 3.13 14.63 1.23
CA LEU A 23 1.84 14.65 1.91
C LEU A 23 1.72 15.82 2.89
N SER A 24 2.77 16.14 3.65
CA SER A 24 2.75 17.29 4.57
C SER A 24 2.66 18.64 3.83
N GLN A 25 3.18 18.75 2.61
CA GLN A 25 2.91 19.88 1.70
C GLN A 25 1.42 20.09 1.37
N ARG A 26 0.57 19.06 1.53
CA ARG A 26 -0.89 19.12 1.33
C ARG A 26 -1.67 19.21 2.64
N GLY A 27 -0.98 19.30 3.79
CA GLY A 27 -1.59 19.30 5.12
C GLY A 27 -1.94 17.89 5.65
N TYR A 28 -1.45 16.82 5.03
CA TYR A 28 -1.64 15.46 5.51
C TYR A 28 -0.44 15.00 6.34
N ASP A 29 -0.72 14.56 7.57
CA ASP A 29 0.26 13.92 8.44
C ASP A 29 0.21 12.40 8.25
N TRP A 30 1.24 11.85 7.58
CA TRP A 30 1.35 10.40 7.31
C TRP A 30 2.49 9.80 8.12
N ALA A 31 2.12 9.18 9.24
CA ALA A 31 3.01 8.30 9.99
C ALA A 31 3.25 7.01 9.18
N ALA A 32 4.41 6.95 8.51
CA ALA A 32 4.91 5.72 7.90
C ALA A 32 4.93 4.59 8.95
N GLY A 33 4.60 3.37 8.52
CA GLY A 33 4.11 2.25 9.36
C GLY A 33 4.96 1.70 10.53
N GLU A 34 6.01 2.39 10.97
CA GLU A 34 6.70 2.15 12.25
C GLU A 34 6.21 3.07 13.39
N ASP A 35 5.73 4.30 13.10
CA ASP A 35 5.22 5.23 14.14
C ASP A 35 3.69 5.14 14.32
N ARG A 36 3.01 4.38 13.44
CA ARG A 36 1.60 4.04 13.62
C ARG A 36 1.46 3.10 14.81
N ALA A 37 1.28 3.68 16.00
CA ALA A 37 0.95 2.95 17.21
C ALA A 37 -0.14 1.88 16.92
N PRO A 38 0.01 0.65 17.42
CA PRO A 38 -1.03 -0.36 17.28
C PRO A 38 -2.35 0.23 17.73
N LEU A 39 -3.39 0.18 16.87
CA LEU A 39 -4.71 0.67 17.23
C LEU A 39 -5.09 0.04 18.57
N PRO A 40 -5.38 0.83 19.62
CA PRO A 40 -5.78 0.26 20.90
C PRO A 40 -7.05 -0.57 20.65
N PRO A 41 -7.09 -1.84 21.08
CA PRO A 41 -8.26 -2.69 20.86
C PRO A 41 -9.43 -2.14 21.69
N GLY A 42 -10.26 -1.28 21.07
CA GLY A 42 -11.40 -0.67 21.76
C GLY A 42 -11.96 0.66 21.22
N LEU A 43 -11.39 1.27 20.16
CA LEU A 43 -11.91 2.54 19.61
C LEU A 43 -12.46 2.40 18.18
N SER A 44 -13.74 2.01 18.10
CA SER A 44 -14.52 2.02 16.86
C SER A 44 -14.80 3.45 16.36
N PRO A 45 -14.71 3.74 15.05
CA PRO A 45 -15.12 5.03 14.52
C PRO A 45 -16.65 5.20 14.57
N PRO A 46 -17.18 6.37 14.98
CA PRO A 46 -18.62 6.63 15.07
C PRO A 46 -19.23 6.96 13.69
N ALA A 47 -19.14 6.01 12.76
CA ALA A 47 -19.75 6.09 11.43
C ALA A 47 -20.26 4.73 10.92
N ALA A 48 -19.65 3.62 11.31
CA ALA A 48 -20.07 2.27 10.88
C ALA A 48 -21.36 1.77 11.56
N ALA A 49 -21.72 2.33 12.74
CA ALA A 49 -22.83 1.84 13.56
C ALA A 49 -24.22 2.10 12.97
N ALA A 50 -24.36 3.04 12.03
CA ALA A 50 -25.66 3.40 11.45
C ALA A 50 -26.24 2.34 10.49
N VAL A 51 -25.39 1.48 9.91
CA VAL A 51 -25.79 0.55 8.83
C VAL A 51 -26.15 -0.85 9.36
N ALA A 52 -25.55 -1.27 10.48
CA ALA A 52 -25.75 -2.61 11.04
C ALA A 52 -27.04 -2.75 11.86
N ALA A 53 -27.59 -1.66 12.41
CA ALA A 53 -28.74 -1.69 13.32
C ALA A 53 -30.09 -2.02 12.66
N ALA A 54 -30.18 -2.00 11.33
CA ALA A 54 -31.45 -2.19 10.60
C ALA A 54 -31.82 -3.65 10.31
N ALA A 55 -30.91 -4.62 10.54
CA ALA A 55 -31.06 -6.00 10.05
C ALA A 55 -31.49 -7.03 11.12
N ALA A 56 -31.54 -6.66 12.41
CA ALA A 56 -31.62 -7.63 13.52
C ALA A 56 -32.95 -7.67 14.29
N ALA A 57 -34.01 -7.01 13.81
CA ALA A 57 -35.24 -6.79 14.58
C ALA A 57 -36.56 -7.02 13.81
N ALA A 58 -36.66 -8.12 13.05
CA ALA A 58 -37.96 -8.70 12.65
C ALA A 58 -37.82 -10.18 12.28
N GLY A 59 -38.46 -11.10 13.02
CA GLY A 59 -38.51 -12.53 12.65
C GLY A 59 -38.62 -13.49 13.84
N THR A 60 -39.81 -13.60 14.44
CA THR A 60 -40.09 -14.57 15.52
C THR A 60 -41.07 -15.65 15.07
N SER A 61 -40.70 -16.94 15.21
CA SER A 61 -41.58 -18.14 15.19
C SER A 61 -42.38 -18.41 13.87
N SER A 62 -42.83 -19.63 13.54
CA SER A 62 -42.70 -20.94 14.19
C SER A 62 -42.74 -22.08 13.15
N ASP A 63 -42.61 -23.31 13.65
CA ASP A 63 -42.45 -24.61 13.01
C ASP A 63 -43.56 -25.03 12.02
N HIS A 64 -43.19 -25.84 11.00
CA HIS A 64 -43.69 -27.24 10.85
C HIS A 64 -43.14 -27.96 9.59
N THR A 65 -42.85 -29.26 9.75
CA THR A 65 -42.92 -30.35 8.76
C THR A 65 -42.23 -30.22 7.38
N GLY A 66 -41.22 -31.05 7.11
CA GLY A 66 -40.77 -31.34 5.73
C GLY A 66 -39.45 -32.11 5.62
N LEU A 67 -39.49 -33.39 5.25
CA LEU A 67 -38.31 -34.26 5.06
C LEU A 67 -37.82 -34.24 3.60
N VAL A 68 -36.54 -33.94 3.36
CA VAL A 68 -35.68 -34.68 2.41
C VAL A 68 -34.20 -34.30 2.59
N SER A 69 -33.31 -35.29 2.54
CA SER A 69 -31.84 -35.08 2.54
C SER A 69 -31.30 -35.02 1.12
N LEU A 70 -30.37 -34.10 0.83
CA LEU A 70 -29.38 -34.26 -0.22
C LEU A 70 -28.00 -33.75 0.24
N HIS A 71 -27.02 -34.65 0.21
CA HIS A 71 -25.59 -34.45 0.44
C HIS A 71 -24.98 -33.69 -0.76
N PRO A 72 -24.04 -32.73 -0.58
CA PRO A 72 -22.61 -33.11 -0.64
C PRO A 72 -21.61 -32.31 0.23
N GLU A 73 -20.64 -33.04 0.80
CA GLU A 73 -19.23 -32.64 1.07
C GLU A 73 -18.41 -32.56 -0.25
N PRO A 74 -17.13 -32.11 -0.28
CA PRO A 74 -16.45 -30.98 0.39
C PRO A 74 -15.71 -30.14 -0.71
N PRO A 75 -14.41 -29.76 -0.68
CA PRO A 75 -13.50 -29.33 0.40
C PRO A 75 -12.72 -28.02 0.11
N GLY A 76 -11.99 -27.51 1.12
CA GLY A 76 -10.54 -27.28 0.96
C GLY A 76 -10.01 -25.86 0.69
N SER A 77 -8.93 -25.52 1.41
CA SER A 77 -8.13 -24.30 1.33
C SER A 77 -7.72 -23.84 -0.08
N ALA A 78 -7.72 -22.52 -0.29
CA ALA A 78 -6.78 -21.84 -1.19
C ALA A 78 -6.32 -20.52 -0.57
N ALA A 79 -5.02 -20.23 -0.67
CA ALA A 79 -4.44 -19.01 -0.10
C ALA A 79 -4.99 -17.76 -0.79
N ALA A 80 -5.25 -16.70 -0.01
CA ALA A 80 -5.48 -15.37 -0.57
C ALA A 80 -4.24 -14.94 -1.38
N SER A 81 -4.47 -14.59 -2.64
CA SER A 81 -3.46 -14.61 -3.69
C SER A 81 -2.39 -13.53 -3.56
N HIS A 82 -1.14 -13.85 -3.92
CA HIS A 82 -0.06 -12.89 -4.20
C HIS A 82 -0.28 -12.10 -5.52
N ALA A 83 -1.52 -11.75 -5.84
CA ALA A 83 -1.83 -10.87 -6.95
C ALA A 83 -1.72 -9.42 -6.48
N PRO A 84 -0.89 -8.57 -7.09
CA PRO A 84 -0.90 -7.14 -6.76
C PRO A 84 -2.29 -6.56 -7.05
N PRO A 85 -2.81 -5.66 -6.18
CA PRO A 85 -4.07 -4.98 -6.46
C PRO A 85 -3.98 -4.16 -7.76
N ALA A 86 -5.12 -3.76 -8.31
CA ALA A 86 -5.19 -3.12 -9.63
C ALA A 86 -4.29 -1.86 -9.75
N GLU A 87 -4.11 -1.17 -8.64
CA GLU A 87 -3.25 0.01 -8.47
C GLU A 87 -1.76 -0.33 -8.58
N GLY A 88 -1.35 -1.49 -8.07
CA GLY A 88 0.02 -2.01 -8.20
C GLY A 88 0.35 -2.44 -9.62
N LEU A 89 -0.62 -3.05 -10.32
CA LEU A 89 -0.50 -3.34 -11.76
C LEU A 89 -0.37 -2.04 -12.58
N ARG A 90 -1.15 -1.00 -12.24
CA ARG A 90 -1.04 0.33 -12.86
C ARG A 90 0.30 1.00 -12.57
N PHE A 91 0.81 0.90 -11.34
CA PHE A 91 2.12 1.42 -10.97
C PHE A 91 3.22 0.79 -11.82
N VAL A 92 3.31 -0.55 -11.85
CA VAL A 92 4.32 -1.27 -12.64
C VAL A 92 4.24 -0.89 -14.12
N ALA A 93 3.04 -0.88 -14.72
CA ALA A 93 2.88 -0.55 -16.14
C ALA A 93 3.39 0.86 -16.50
N VAL A 94 3.18 1.87 -15.65
CA VAL A 94 3.67 3.23 -15.89
C VAL A 94 5.18 3.33 -15.68
N VAL A 95 5.73 2.62 -14.69
CA VAL A 95 7.15 2.69 -14.37
C VAL A 95 8.01 1.93 -15.39
N GLU A 96 7.54 0.79 -15.89
CA GLU A 96 8.18 0.09 -17.01
C GLU A 96 8.20 0.94 -18.29
N GLU A 97 7.13 1.71 -18.55
CA GLU A 97 7.12 2.67 -19.66
C GLU A 97 8.14 3.79 -19.46
N LEU A 98 8.20 4.35 -18.24
CA LEU A 98 9.10 5.46 -17.89
C LEU A 98 10.58 5.13 -18.09
N PHE A 99 10.97 3.87 -17.84
CA PHE A 99 12.36 3.41 -17.95
C PHE A 99 12.67 2.57 -19.20
N ARG A 100 11.71 2.40 -20.13
CA ARG A 100 11.87 1.58 -21.35
C ARG A 100 13.16 1.84 -22.11
N ASP A 101 13.48 3.11 -22.39
CA ASP A 101 14.69 3.49 -23.16
C ASP A 101 15.94 3.68 -22.27
N GLY A 102 15.92 3.18 -21.04
CA GLY A 102 17.01 3.28 -20.06
C GLY A 102 16.78 4.29 -18.93
N VAL A 103 17.72 4.31 -18.00
CA VAL A 103 17.67 5.08 -16.75
C VAL A 103 18.50 6.36 -16.87
N ASN A 104 17.98 7.46 -16.31
CA ASN A 104 18.71 8.69 -16.04
C ASN A 104 18.09 9.42 -14.84
N TRP A 105 18.83 10.37 -14.26
CA TRP A 105 18.37 11.13 -13.08
C TRP A 105 17.04 11.85 -13.28
N GLY A 106 16.75 12.38 -14.48
CA GLY A 106 15.46 13.01 -14.79
C GLY A 106 14.29 12.02 -14.73
N ARG A 107 14.47 10.79 -15.23
CA ARG A 107 13.49 9.70 -15.12
C ARG A 107 13.33 9.21 -13.68
N ILE A 108 14.41 9.17 -12.88
CA ILE A 108 14.33 8.86 -11.44
C ILE A 108 13.52 9.92 -10.71
N VAL A 109 13.75 11.22 -10.95
CA VAL A 109 12.91 12.29 -10.37
C VAL A 109 11.45 12.16 -10.80
N ALA A 110 11.19 11.87 -12.08
CA ALA A 110 9.83 11.65 -12.58
C ALA A 110 9.12 10.45 -11.92
N PHE A 111 9.86 9.38 -11.58
CA PHE A 111 9.36 8.22 -10.83
C PHE A 111 8.93 8.60 -9.41
N PHE A 112 9.74 9.41 -8.71
CA PHE A 112 9.37 9.95 -7.40
C PHE A 112 8.15 10.88 -7.48
N GLU A 113 8.08 11.77 -8.48
CA GLU A 113 6.92 12.62 -8.72
C GLU A 113 5.64 11.81 -9.00
N PHE A 114 5.72 10.79 -9.86
CA PHE A 114 4.60 9.89 -10.15
C PHE A 114 4.08 9.17 -8.89
N GLY A 115 4.97 8.54 -8.11
CA GLY A 115 4.58 7.88 -6.86
C GLY A 115 4.00 8.86 -5.83
N GLY A 116 4.56 10.06 -5.73
CA GLY A 116 4.03 11.13 -4.87
C GLY A 116 2.63 11.60 -5.27
N VAL A 117 2.35 11.70 -6.57
CA VAL A 117 1.00 12.00 -7.10
C VAL A 117 0.02 10.86 -6.76
N MET A 118 0.44 9.59 -6.89
CA MET A 118 -0.41 8.46 -6.48
C MET A 118 -0.71 8.49 -4.97
N CYS A 119 0.25 8.83 -4.11
CA CYS A 119 0.02 8.95 -2.67
C CYS A 119 -0.99 10.07 -2.34
N VAL A 120 -0.84 11.25 -2.93
CA VAL A 120 -1.77 12.37 -2.75
C VAL A 120 -3.19 11.99 -3.23
N GLU A 121 -3.28 11.36 -4.39
CA GLU A 121 -4.58 10.92 -4.95
C GLU A 121 -5.23 9.81 -4.12
N SER A 122 -4.43 8.94 -3.49
CA SER A 122 -4.92 7.92 -2.55
C SER A 122 -5.57 8.56 -1.33
N VAL A 123 -4.92 9.56 -0.71
CA VAL A 123 -5.46 10.25 0.46
C VAL A 123 -6.70 11.08 0.09
N ASN A 124 -6.71 11.76 -1.06
CA ASN A 124 -7.88 12.47 -1.59
C ASN A 124 -9.13 11.58 -1.77
N ARG A 125 -8.92 10.27 -1.98
CA ARG A 125 -9.97 9.27 -2.19
C ARG A 125 -10.32 8.47 -0.93
N GLU A 126 -9.81 8.89 0.24
CA GLU A 126 -9.92 8.17 1.52
C GLU A 126 -9.28 6.77 1.52
N MET A 127 -8.42 6.49 0.53
CA MET A 127 -7.68 5.23 0.35
C MET A 127 -6.29 5.28 1.01
N SER A 128 -6.16 5.92 2.17
CA SER A 128 -4.86 6.13 2.86
C SER A 128 -3.99 4.86 3.04
N PRO A 129 -4.50 3.63 3.26
CA PRO A 129 -3.68 2.41 3.31
C PRO A 129 -2.91 2.09 2.00
N LEU A 130 -3.33 2.66 0.88
CA LEU A 130 -2.64 2.52 -0.41
C LEU A 130 -1.29 3.28 -0.41
N VAL A 131 -1.12 4.31 0.41
CA VAL A 131 0.14 5.07 0.55
C VAL A 131 1.28 4.16 1.01
N ASP A 132 1.04 3.29 1.99
CA ASP A 132 2.02 2.33 2.49
C ASP A 132 2.39 1.28 1.41
N SER A 133 1.42 0.92 0.56
CA SER A 133 1.63 0.01 -0.57
C SER A 133 2.46 0.67 -1.68
N ILE A 134 2.17 1.93 -2.02
CA ILE A 134 2.94 2.72 -2.99
C ILE A 134 4.39 2.91 -2.50
N ALA A 135 4.58 3.26 -1.22
CA ALA A 135 5.91 3.36 -0.62
C ALA A 135 6.69 2.04 -0.73
N THR A 136 6.01 0.91 -0.54
CA THR A 136 6.58 -0.43 -0.71
C THR A 136 6.98 -0.68 -2.17
N TRP A 137 6.07 -0.49 -3.13
CA TRP A 137 6.38 -0.71 -4.56
C TRP A 137 7.48 0.22 -5.08
N MET A 138 7.51 1.47 -4.64
CA MET A 138 8.60 2.40 -4.98
C MET A 138 9.96 1.91 -4.45
N THR A 139 10.00 1.46 -3.19
CA THR A 139 11.20 0.90 -2.56
C THR A 139 11.67 -0.36 -3.27
N GLU A 140 10.75 -1.28 -3.59
CA GLU A 140 11.07 -2.51 -4.32
C GLU A 140 11.60 -2.22 -5.72
N TYR A 141 11.00 -1.29 -6.45
CA TYR A 141 11.46 -0.93 -7.79
C TYR A 141 12.86 -0.31 -7.76
N LEU A 142 13.11 0.60 -6.82
CA LEU A 142 14.44 1.18 -6.61
C LEU A 142 15.47 0.10 -6.31
N ASN A 143 15.17 -0.83 -5.40
CA ASN A 143 16.09 -1.90 -5.01
C ASN A 143 16.37 -2.91 -6.14
N ARG A 144 15.35 -3.28 -6.93
CA ARG A 144 15.48 -4.32 -7.96
C ARG A 144 16.01 -3.81 -9.30
N HIS A 145 15.62 -2.60 -9.71
CA HIS A 145 15.85 -2.11 -11.08
C HIS A 145 16.81 -0.91 -11.16
N LEU A 146 16.80 -0.03 -10.15
CA LEU A 146 17.52 1.26 -10.23
C LEU A 146 18.80 1.30 -9.37
N HIS A 147 18.91 0.46 -8.34
CA HIS A 147 20.01 0.49 -7.36
C HIS A 147 21.39 0.41 -8.01
N ASN A 148 21.62 -0.57 -8.89
CA ASN A 148 22.92 -0.74 -9.56
C ASN A 148 23.26 0.49 -10.41
N TRP A 149 22.32 0.97 -11.23
CA TRP A 149 22.52 2.17 -12.04
C TRP A 149 22.85 3.40 -11.17
N ILE A 150 22.16 3.59 -10.05
CA ILE A 150 22.42 4.66 -9.09
C ILE A 150 23.85 4.57 -8.53
N GLN A 151 24.29 3.39 -8.08
CA GLN A 151 25.65 3.19 -7.57
C GLN A 151 26.72 3.44 -8.66
N ASP A 152 26.50 2.92 -9.88
CA ASP A 152 27.40 3.09 -11.02
C ASP A 152 27.50 4.56 -11.48
N ASN A 153 26.49 5.40 -11.19
CA ASN A 153 26.44 6.82 -11.52
C ASN A 153 26.77 7.75 -10.33
N GLY A 154 27.47 7.23 -9.32
CA GLY A 154 28.02 8.01 -8.19
C GLY A 154 27.27 7.90 -6.87
N GLY A 155 26.16 7.15 -6.83
CA GLY A 155 25.29 7.03 -5.66
C GLY A 155 24.24 8.14 -5.55
N TRP A 156 23.62 8.21 -4.38
CA TRP A 156 22.70 9.28 -3.95
C TRP A 156 23.46 10.42 -3.28
#